data_AF-A0A401LDF5-F1
#
_entry.id   AF-A0A401LDF5-F1
#
_cell.length_a   1.000
_cell.length_b   1.000
_cell.length_c   1.000
_cell.angle_alpha   90.00
_cell.angle_beta   90.00
_cell.angle_gamma   90.00
#
_symmetry.space_group_name_H-M   'P 1'
#
loop_
_entity.id
_entity.type
_entity.pdbx_description
1 polymer ?
#
loop_
_entity_poly.entity_id
_entity_poly.type
_entity_poly.pdbx_seq_one_letter_code
_entity_poly.pdbx_strand_id
1 'polypeptide(L)' 'MRHDKYRYNNTEEVVYYLKKYQRVKEEWQADFYDAYGRHMLTFESSDEETMDALNDEDKLYSLVAEWLDFALMISPED' A
#
# COMPACT_ATOMS: atom_id res chain seq x y z
N MET A 1 -3.59 -14.60 -10.00
CA MET A 1 -2.92 -13.51 -9.29
C MET A 1 -3.30 -12.19 -9.95
N ARG A 2 -3.95 -11.29 -9.22
CA ARG A 2 -4.27 -9.92 -9.64
C ARG A 2 -3.11 -9.01 -9.27
N HIS A 3 -2.59 -8.23 -10.22
CA HIS A 3 -1.49 -7.32 -9.95
C HIS A 3 -1.83 -5.94 -10.49
N ASP A 4 -2.07 -4.99 -9.58
CA ASP A 4 -2.38 -3.60 -9.94
C ASP A 4 -1.22 -2.67 -9.59
N LYS A 5 -1.13 -1.58 -10.34
CA LYS A 5 -0.15 -0.52 -10.14
C LYS A 5 -0.86 0.82 -9.99
N TYR A 6 -0.58 1.51 -8.91
CA TYR A 6 -1.17 2.80 -8.60
C TYR A 6 -0.10 3.88 -8.51
N ARG A 7 -0.44 5.06 -9.02
CA ARG A 7 0.26 6.28 -8.66
C ARG A 7 -0.52 6.97 -7.57
N TYR A 8 0.17 7.44 -6.53
CA TYR A 8 -0.45 8.12 -5.41
C TYR A 8 0.20 9.48 -5.16
N ASN A 9 -0.59 10.40 -4.60
CA ASN A 9 -0.13 11.74 -4.21
C ASN A 9 -0.04 11.91 -2.68
N ASN A 10 -0.77 11.10 -1.92
CA ASN A 10 -0.82 11.15 -0.46
C ASN A 10 -1.22 9.78 0.13
N THR A 11 -1.09 9.67 1.45
CA THR A 11 -1.42 8.47 2.23
C THR A 11 -2.88 8.04 2.06
N GLU A 12 -3.82 8.99 2.01
CA GLU A 12 -5.26 8.71 1.89
C GLU A 12 -5.60 7.98 0.58
N GLU A 13 -4.92 8.32 -0.53
CA GLU A 13 -5.09 7.64 -1.81
C GLU A 13 -4.63 6.18 -1.73
N VAL A 14 -3.50 5.90 -1.07
CA VAL A 14 -3.01 4.52 -0.87
C VAL A 14 -4.04 3.70 -0.09
N VAL A 15 -4.54 4.24 1.02
CA VAL A 15 -5.61 3.62 1.83
C VAL A 15 -6.87 3.39 0.99
N TYR A 16 -7.29 4.37 0.21
CA TYR A 16 -8.46 4.25 -0.68
C TYR A 16 -8.31 3.11 -1.69
N TYR A 17 -7.13 2.95 -2.30
CA TYR A 17 -6.88 1.85 -3.22
C TYR A 17 -6.86 0.50 -2.51
N LEU A 18 -6.26 0.42 -1.31
CA LEU A 18 -6.18 -0.81 -0.53
C LEU A 18 -7.56 -1.34 -0.11
N LYS A 19 -8.52 -0.46 0.19
CA LYS A 19 -9.92 -0.86 0.51
C LYS A 19 -10.57 -1.70 -0.60
N LYS A 20 -10.11 -1.63 -1.85
CA LYS A 20 -10.61 -2.47 -2.96
C LYS A 20 -10.28 -3.95 -2.78
N TYR A 21 -9.26 -4.28 -1.99
CA TYR A 21 -8.78 -5.65 -1.77
C TYR A 21 -9.40 -6.33 -0.55
N GLN A 22 -10.09 -5.59 0.31
CA GLN A 22 -10.73 -6.13 1.53
C GLN A 22 -11.61 -7.36 1.27
N ARG A 23 -12.26 -7.44 0.10
CA ARG A 23 -13.17 -8.53 -0.27
C ARG A 23 -12.63 -9.43 -1.38
N VAL A 24 -11.39 -9.21 -1.81
CA VAL A 24 -10.76 -10.01 -2.86
C VAL A 24 -10.28 -11.32 -2.24
N LYS A 25 -10.80 -12.45 -2.75
CA LYS A 25 -10.46 -13.80 -2.28
C LYS A 25 -9.33 -14.45 -3.08
N GLU A 26 -9.02 -13.89 -4.24
CA GLU A 26 -7.94 -14.34 -5.10
C GLU A 26 -6.62 -13.73 -4.64
N GLU A 27 -5.50 -14.39 -4.93
CA GLU A 27 -4.18 -13.82 -4.65
C GLU A 27 -3.99 -12.49 -5.40
N TRP A 28 -3.55 -11.46 -4.68
CA TRP A 28 -3.39 -10.11 -5.22
C TRP A 28 -2.12 -9.41 -4.74
N GLN A 29 -1.64 -8.48 -5.56
CA GLN A 29 -0.54 -7.57 -5.28
C GLN A 29 -0.91 -6.16 -5.78
N ALA A 30 -0.57 -5.14 -5.00
CA ALA A 30 -0.76 -3.74 -5.32
C ALA A 30 0.56 -2.98 -5.11
N ASP A 31 1.13 -2.48 -6.20
CA ASP A 31 2.34 -1.66 -6.17
C ASP A 31 1.96 -0.17 -6.21
N PHE A 32 2.62 0.63 -5.38
CA PHE A 32 2.40 2.06 -5.26
C PHE A 32 3.64 2.84 -5.66
N TYR A 33 3.45 3.78 -6.59
CA TYR A 33 4.49 4.63 -7.15
C TYR A 33 4.23 6.09 -6.82
N ASP A 34 5.28 6.83 -6.48
CA ASP A 34 5.17 8.25 -6.20
C ASP A 34 4.93 9.10 -7.48
N ALA A 35 4.86 10.42 -7.29
CA ALA A 35 4.74 11.38 -8.37
C ALA A 35 5.94 11.41 -9.35
N TYR A 36 7.02 10.68 -9.11
CA TYR A 36 8.17 10.56 -10.02
C TYR A 36 8.27 9.17 -10.65
N GLY A 37 7.33 8.26 -10.34
CA GLY A 37 7.35 6.88 -10.82
C GLY A 37 8.33 6.00 -10.04
N ARG A 38 8.84 6.45 -8.89
CA ARG A 38 9.63 5.62 -7.99
C ARG A 38 8.70 4.66 -7.26
N HIS A 39 9.11 3.40 -7.18
CA HIS A 39 8.38 2.39 -6.45
C HIS A 39 8.55 2.63 -4.95
N MET A 40 7.43 2.80 -4.23
CA MET A 40 7.44 3.15 -2.81
C MET A 40 6.99 1.99 -1.95
N LEU A 41 5.88 1.33 -2.29
CA LEU A 41 5.29 0.28 -1.48
C LEU A 41 4.71 -0.85 -2.33
N THR A 42 4.79 -2.07 -1.79
CA THR A 42 4.05 -3.24 -2.27
C THR A 42 3.18 -3.75 -1.13
N PHE A 43 1.91 -4.00 -1.41
CA PHE A 43 0.99 -4.71 -0.53
C PHE A 43 0.49 -5.95 -1.25
N GLU A 44 0.33 -7.07 -0.53
CA GLU A 44 -0.07 -8.34 -1.14
C GLU A 44 -0.90 -9.21 -0.20
N SER A 45 -1.71 -10.09 -0.78
CA SER A 45 -2.61 -10.99 -0.03
C SER A 45 -1.89 -12.02 0.84
N SER A 46 -0.61 -12.27 0.57
CA SER A 46 0.25 -13.17 1.35
C SER A 46 0.73 -12.54 2.65
N ASP A 47 0.66 -11.22 2.80
CA ASP A 47 1.08 -10.52 4.01
C ASP A 47 -0.06 -10.44 5.03
N GLU A 48 0.13 -11.12 6.17
CA GLU A 48 -0.88 -11.19 7.23
C GLU A 48 -1.15 -9.83 7.87
N GLU A 49 -0.13 -8.96 7.99
CA GLU A 49 -0.28 -7.62 8.56
C GLU A 49 -1.16 -6.73 7.69
N THR A 50 -0.90 -6.71 6.39
CA THR A 50 -1.77 -6.07 5.40
C THR A 50 -3.21 -6.57 5.48
N MET A 51 -3.40 -7.89 5.56
CA MET A 51 -4.73 -8.51 5.57
C MET A 51 -5.50 -8.24 6.88
N ASP A 52 -4.84 -8.18 8.04
CA ASP A 52 -5.46 -7.74 9.30
C ASP A 52 -5.89 -6.27 9.20
N ALA A 53 -4.99 -5.41 8.74
CA ALA A 53 -5.23 -3.98 8.63
C ALA A 53 -6.38 -3.63 7.68
N LEU A 54 -6.59 -4.39 6.60
CA LEU A 54 -7.71 -4.14 5.66
C LEU A 54 -9.11 -4.16 6.30
N ASN A 55 -9.26 -4.76 7.48
CA ASN A 55 -10.55 -4.84 8.19
C ASN A 55 -10.78 -3.71 9.20
N ASP A 56 -9.78 -2.85 9.42
CA ASP A 56 -9.83 -1.75 10.37
C ASP A 56 -9.20 -0.50 9.75
N GLU A 57 -10.00 0.55 9.55
CA GLU A 57 -9.56 1.74 8.83
C GLU A 57 -8.42 2.49 9.53
N ASP A 58 -8.44 2.56 10.86
CA ASP A 58 -7.42 3.26 11.63
C ASP A 58 -6.09 2.48 11.59
N LYS A 59 -6.15 1.14 11.66
CA LYS A 59 -4.98 0.28 11.47
C LYS A 59 -4.41 0.39 10.06
N LEU A 60 -5.27 0.37 9.03
CA LEU A 60 -4.84 0.49 7.64
C LEU A 60 -4.14 1.82 7.39
N TYR A 61 -4.69 2.91 7.91
CA TYR A 61 -4.05 4.22 7.79
C TYR A 61 -2.69 4.24 8.50
N SER A 62 -2.62 3.71 9.72
CA SER A 62 -1.37 3.67 10.51
C SER A 62 -0.30 2.85 9.81
N LEU A 63 -0.64 1.65 9.33
CA LEU A 63 0.27 0.77 8.58
C LEU A 63 0.84 1.47 7.34
N VAL A 64 -0.03 2.06 6.53
CA VAL A 64 0.38 2.77 5.31
C VAL A 64 1.28 3.96 5.64
N ALA A 65 0.95 4.73 6.68
CA ALA A 65 1.74 5.89 7.09
C ALA A 65 3.14 5.48 7.56
N GLU A 66 3.24 4.43 8.39
CA GLU A 66 4.52 3.91 8.89
C GLU A 66 5.41 3.39 7.75
N TRP A 67 4.83 2.60 6.84
CA TRP A 67 5.60 2.03 5.73
C TRP A 67 6.03 3.09 4.72
N LEU A 68 5.19 4.11 4.46
CA LEU A 68 5.57 5.26 3.63
C LEU A 68 6.74 6.04 4.25
N ASP A 69 6.70 6.31 5.55
CA ASP A 69 7.78 7.01 6.26
C ASP A 69 9.08 6.21 6.19
N PHE A 70 9.01 4.89 6.40
CA PHE A 70 10.15 4.00 6.23
C PHE A 70 10.70 4.02 4.81
N ALA A 71 9.83 3.90 3.79
CA ALA A 71 10.22 3.93 2.38
C ALA A 71 10.90 5.25 1.98
N LEU A 72 10.45 6.37 2.54
CA LEU A 72 11.06 7.68 2.34
C LEU A 72 12.41 7.83 3.06
N MET A 73 12.56 7.24 4.24
CA MET A 73 13.82 7.27 5.00
C MET A 73 14.93 6.46 4.32
N ILE A 74 14.60 5.33 3.70
CA ILE A 74 15.57 4.46 3.02
C ILE A 74 15.79 4.83 1.55
N SER A 75 14.90 5.62 0.95
CA SER A 75 15.09 6.12 -0.41
C SER A 75 16.13 7.23 -0.37
N PRO A 76 17.29 7.07 -1.02
CA PRO A 76 18.24 8.18 -1.13
C PRO A 76 17.54 9.35 -1.81
N GLU A 77 17.60 10.53 -1.18
CA GLU A 77 17.35 11.79 -1.87
C GLU A 77 18.42 11.91 -2.96
N ASP A 78 18.01 11.75 -4.23
CA ASP A 78 18.88 12.08 -5.38
C ASP A 78 19.30 13.56 -5.35
#